data_AF-A0A1G8FWN1-F1
#
_entry.id   AF-A0A1G8FWN1-F1
#
_cell.length_a   1.000
_cell.length_b   1.000
_cell.length_c   1.000
_cell.angle_alpha   90.00
_cell.angle_beta   90.00
_cell.angle_gamma   90.00
#
_symmetry.space_group_name_H-M   'P 1'
#
loop_
_entity.id
_entity.type
_entity.pdbx_description
1 polymer ?
#
loop_
_entity_poly.entity_id
_entity_poly.type
_entity_poly.pdbx_seq_one_letter_code
_entity_poly.pdbx_strand_id
1 'polypeptide(L)'
;MKQFCVGILLFNDVDGLDFAGPYEVFNLSTYKDDVKKLFMKQLGREEKSFLVNTVSEKGECVRVHNGLIVQYSQISVLKILSYLKTQSYRT
;
A
#
# COMPACT_ATOMS: atom_id res chain seq x y z
N MET A 1 8.59 -10.56 14.11
CA MET A 1 8.88 -9.19 13.63
C MET A 1 7.55 -8.47 13.43
N LYS A 2 7.50 -7.13 13.58
CA LYS A 2 6.23 -6.38 13.45
C LYS A 2 5.94 -6.09 11.99
N GLN A 3 4.70 -6.24 11.57
CA GLN A 3 4.27 -5.83 10.24
C GLN A 3 3.34 -4.62 10.36
N PHE A 4 3.49 -3.66 9.45
CA PHE A 4 2.70 -2.44 9.40
C PHE A 4 1.85 -2.42 8.13
N CYS A 5 0.55 -2.14 8.28
CA CYS A 5 -0.34 -1.92 7.15
C CYS A 5 -0.31 -0.43 6.77
N VAL A 6 0.00 -0.13 5.52
CA VAL A 6 0.01 1.23 4.98
C VAL A 6 -1.04 1.33 3.87
N GLY A 7 -1.95 2.28 4.00
CA GLY A 7 -2.92 2.63 2.97
C GLY A 7 -2.51 3.95 2.29
N ILE A 8 -2.41 3.95 0.97
CA ILE A 8 -2.18 5.16 0.17
C ILE A 8 -3.47 5.44 -0.59
N LEU A 9 -4.20 6.49 -0.19
CA LEU A 9 -5.45 6.89 -0.83
C LEU A 9 -5.16 7.74 -2.07
N LEU A 10 -5.71 7.32 -3.20
CA LEU A 10 -5.51 7.94 -4.51
C LEU A 10 -6.83 8.50 -5.05
N PHE A 11 -6.71 9.63 -5.74
CA PHE A 11 -7.78 10.33 -6.42
C PHE A 11 -7.44 10.47 -7.90
N ASN A 12 -8.46 10.71 -8.73
CA ASN A 12 -8.22 11.06 -10.12
C ASN A 12 -7.34 12.31 -10.23
N ASP A 13 -6.55 12.33 -11.28
CA ASP A 13 -5.61 13.39 -11.65
C ASP A 13 -4.44 13.59 -10.66
N VAL A 14 -4.23 12.67 -9.71
CA VAL A 14 -3.02 12.64 -8.87
C VAL A 14 -1.77 12.45 -9.74
N ASP A 15 -0.67 13.08 -9.35
CA ASP A 15 0.63 12.82 -9.98
C ASP A 15 1.08 11.39 -9.67
N GLY A 16 1.58 10.68 -10.69
CA GLY A 16 2.09 9.32 -10.52
C GLY A 16 3.25 9.24 -9.52
N LEU A 17 4.09 10.28 -9.52
CA LEU A 17 5.30 10.34 -8.69
C LEU A 17 4.98 10.60 -7.22
N ASP A 18 3.89 11.32 -6.94
CA ASP A 18 3.47 11.67 -5.57
C ASP A 18 3.19 10.42 -4.72
N PHE A 19 2.67 9.35 -5.32
CA PHE A 19 2.43 8.10 -4.61
C PHE A 19 3.47 7.02 -4.88
N ALA A 20 4.17 7.05 -6.01
CA ALA A 20 5.22 6.08 -6.32
C ALA A 20 6.39 6.17 -5.32
N GLY A 21 6.79 7.39 -4.95
CA GLY A 21 7.88 7.61 -3.99
C GLY A 21 7.59 6.98 -2.62
N PRO A 22 6.50 7.37 -1.93
CA PRO A 22 6.11 6.75 -0.66
C PRO A 22 5.90 5.23 -0.78
N TYR A 23 5.29 4.75 -1.86
CA TYR A 23 5.09 3.32 -2.08
C TYR A 23 6.42 2.56 -2.10
N GLU A 24 7.41 3.06 -2.84
CA GLU A 24 8.72 2.44 -2.97
C GLU A 24 9.46 2.38 -1.63
N VAL A 25 9.48 3.49 -0.88
CA VAL A 25 10.11 3.56 0.44
C VAL A 25 9.59 2.47 1.37
N PHE A 26 8.26 2.31 1.47
CA PHE A 26 7.69 1.26 2.32
C PHE A 26 7.93 -0.15 1.75
N ASN A 27 7.83 -0.31 0.43
CA ASN A 27 7.98 -1.61 -0.22
C ASN A 27 9.41 -2.17 -0.18
N LEU A 28 10.42 -1.28 -0.09
CA LEU A 28 11.85 -1.63 0.04
C LEU A 28 12.35 -1.61 1.49
N SER A 29 11.58 -1.05 2.42
CA SER A 29 11.93 -1.10 3.84
C SER A 29 11.78 -2.52 4.38
N THR A 30 12.85 -3.05 4.95
CA THR A 30 12.88 -4.41 5.50
C THR A 30 13.72 -4.48 6.79
N TYR A 31 13.55 -5.56 7.55
CA TYR A 31 14.39 -5.85 8.71
C TYR A 31 15.79 -6.28 8.28
N LYS A 32 16.79 -6.01 9.14
CA LYS A 32 18.21 -6.26 8.85
C LYS A 32 18.48 -7.69 8.35
N ASP A 33 17.81 -8.68 8.94
CA ASP A 33 18.01 -10.09 8.61
C ASP A 33 17.38 -10.49 7.26
N ASP A 34 16.44 -9.69 6.76
CA ASP A 34 15.69 -9.94 5.52
C ASP A 34 16.22 -9.15 4.31
N VAL A 35 17.25 -8.31 4.49
CA VAL A 35 17.86 -7.49 3.43
C VAL A 35 18.29 -8.35 2.23
N LYS A 36 18.94 -9.49 2.48
CA LYS A 36 19.38 -10.40 1.42
C LYS A 36 18.20 -10.97 0.64
N LYS A 37 17.14 -11.40 1.34
CA LYS A 37 15.92 -11.92 0.70
C LYS A 37 15.23 -10.86 -0.14
N LEU A 38 15.18 -9.61 0.34
CA LEU A 38 14.60 -8.49 -0.39
C LEU A 38 15.32 -8.29 -1.74
N PHE A 39 16.65 -8.18 -1.74
CA PHE A 39 17.43 -7.98 -2.96
C PHE A 39 17.39 -9.19 -3.91
N MET A 40 17.24 -10.41 -3.38
CA MET A 40 17.07 -11.62 -4.18
C MET A 40 15.62 -11.86 -4.64
N LYS A 41 14.68 -10.95 -4.33
CA LYS A 41 13.23 -11.10 -4.58
C LYS A 41 12.63 -12.38 -3.99
N GLN A 42 13.18 -12.85 -2.88
CA GLN A 42 12.74 -14.03 -2.14
C GLN A 42 11.95 -13.67 -0.88
N LEU A 43 11.77 -12.38 -0.59
CA LEU A 43 10.98 -11.94 0.54
C LEU A 43 9.49 -11.94 0.17
N GLY A 44 8.75 -12.91 0.73
CA GLY A 44 7.31 -13.03 0.52
C GLY A 44 6.55 -11.84 1.10
N ARG A 45 5.31 -11.63 0.64
CA ARG A 45 4.45 -10.52 1.11
C ARG A 45 4.26 -10.55 2.64
N GLU A 46 4.01 -11.73 3.20
CA GLU A 46 3.80 -11.92 4.65
C GLU A 46 5.07 -11.70 5.48
N GLU A 47 6.26 -11.77 4.85
CA GLU A 47 7.54 -11.52 5.52
C GLU A 47 7.96 -10.04 5.46
N LYS A 48 7.29 -9.22 4.63
CA LYS A 48 7.63 -7.79 4.53
C LYS A 48 7.26 -7.04 5.79
N SER A 49 8.09 -6.05 6.14
CA SER A 49 7.83 -5.11 7.24
C SER A 49 6.59 -4.25 6.98
N PHE A 50 6.30 -3.93 5.72
CA PHE A 50 5.15 -3.12 5.32
C PHE A 50 4.26 -3.83 4.30
N LEU A 51 2.97 -3.91 4.60
CA LEU A 51 1.92 -4.24 3.64
C LEU A 51 1.34 -2.95 3.09
N VAL A 52 1.87 -2.52 1.94
CA VAL A 52 1.44 -1.31 1.26
C VAL A 52 0.27 -1.64 0.34
N ASN A 53 -0.85 -0.94 0.52
CA ASN A 53 -2.01 -1.04 -0.34
C ASN A 53 -2.35 0.35 -0.86
N THR A 54 -2.45 0.49 -2.18
CA THR A 54 -3.05 1.66 -2.81
C THR A 54 -4.55 1.45 -2.88
N VAL A 55 -5.31 2.46 -2.49
CA VAL A 55 -6.77 2.43 -2.49
C VAL A 55 -7.32 3.65 -3.19
N SER A 56 -8.41 3.47 -3.92
CA SER A 56 -9.12 4.58 -4.55
C SER A 56 -10.33 4.96 -3.72
N GLU A 57 -10.71 6.23 -3.79
CA GLU A 57 -11.88 6.77 -3.10
C GLU A 57 -13.14 5.91 -3.33
N LYS A 58 -13.38 5.52 -4.59
CA LYS A 58 -14.60 4.81 -5.03
C LYS A 58 -14.41 3.30 -5.19
N GLY A 59 -13.21 2.76 -5.00
CA GLY A 59 -12.89 1.37 -5.32
C GLY A 59 -12.78 1.07 -6.82
N GLU A 60 -12.72 2.12 -7.65
CA GLU A 60 -12.56 2.09 -9.11
C GLU A 60 -11.09 2.33 -9.51
N CYS A 61 -10.76 2.16 -10.79
CA CYS A 61 -9.47 2.58 -11.33
C CYS A 61 -9.29 4.10 -11.20
N VAL A 62 -8.06 4.55 -10.96
CA VAL A 62 -7.70 5.97 -10.92
C VAL A 62 -6.99 6.31 -12.21
N ARG A 63 -7.40 7.41 -12.82
CA ARG A 63 -6.67 8.03 -13.91
C ARG A 63 -5.69 9.03 -13.30
N VAL A 64 -4.39 8.83 -13.49
CA VAL A 64 -3.36 9.78 -13.04
C VAL A 64 -3.18 10.92 -14.04
N HIS A 65 -2.54 12.02 -13.62
CA HIS A 65 -2.42 13.27 -14.39
C HIS A 65 -1.90 13.09 -15.84
N ASN A 66 -1.03 12.11 -16.07
CA ASN A 66 -0.43 11.84 -17.39
C ASN A 66 -1.31 10.92 -18.27
N GLY A 67 -2.53 10.62 -17.84
CA GLY A 67 -3.51 9.81 -18.57
C GLY A 67 -3.36 8.30 -18.37
N LEU A 68 -2.36 7.82 -17.64
CA LEU A 68 -2.26 6.41 -17.28
C LEU A 68 -3.40 5.99 -16.35
N ILE A 69 -3.83 4.74 -16.48
CA ILE A 69 -4.87 4.14 -15.64
C ILE A 69 -4.20 3.17 -14.69
N VAL A 70 -4.37 3.40 -13.40
CA VAL A 70 -3.86 2.51 -12.37
C VAL A 70 -5.02 1.63 -11.90
N GLN A 71 -4.85 0.31 -12.09
CA GLN A 71 -5.81 -0.70 -11.64
C GLN A 71 -5.42 -1.16 -10.23
N TYR A 72 -6.37 -1.09 -9.30
CA TYR A 72 -6.16 -1.49 -7.90
C TYR A 72 -6.87 -2.80 -7.60
N SER A 73 -6.31 -3.59 -6.68
CA SER A 73 -7.06 -4.66 -6.05
C SER A 73 -8.16 -4.04 -5.19
N GLN A 74 -9.42 -4.40 -5.48
CA GLN A 74 -10.62 -3.75 -4.93
C GLN A 74 -10.67 -3.77 -3.39
N ILE A 75 -10.10 -2.77 -2.74
CA ILE A 75 -10.31 -2.48 -1.33
C ILE A 75 -10.81 -1.04 -1.24
N SER A 76 -12.12 -0.90 -1.06
CA SER A 76 -12.73 0.42 -0.86
C SER A 76 -12.27 1.04 0.47
N VAL A 77 -12.17 2.37 0.52
CA VAL A 77 -11.87 3.12 1.75
C VAL A 77 -12.83 2.74 2.89
N LEU A 78 -14.10 2.47 2.56
CA LEU A 78 -15.10 2.01 3.52
C LEU A 78 -14.74 0.68 4.19
N LYS A 79 -14.14 -0.27 3.45
CA LYS A 79 -13.63 -1.53 4.03
C LYS A 79 -12.44 -1.29 4.95
N ILE A 80 -11.52 -0.40 4.58
CA ILE A 80 -10.37 -0.04 5.43
C ILE A 80 -10.83 0.67 6.70
N LEU A 81 -11.70 1.67 6.60
CA LEU A 81 -12.23 2.39 7.76
C LEU A 81 -13.03 1.48 8.68
N SER A 82 -13.80 0.52 8.13
CA SER A 82 -14.46 -0.52 8.92
C SER A 82 -13.46 -1.40 9.66
N TYR A 83 -12.40 -1.84 8.98
CA TYR A 83 -11.34 -2.64 9.60
C TYR A 83 -10.62 -1.87 10.72
N LEU A 84 -10.20 -0.62 10.45
CA LEU A 84 -9.51 0.22 11.43
C LEU A 84 -10.39 0.55 12.64
N LYS A 85 -11.68 0.83 12.43
CA LYS A 85 -12.65 0.96 13.54
C LYS A 85 -12.69 -0.32 14.36
N THR A 86 -12.78 -1.49 13.73
CA THR A 86 -12.84 -2.79 14.42
C THR A 86 -11.58 -3.07 15.25
N GLN A 87 -10.41 -2.64 14.80
CA GLN A 87 -9.17 -2.77 15.56
C GLN A 87 -9.08 -1.77 16.72
N SER A 88 -9.61 -0.56 16.55
CA SER A 88 -9.59 0.47 17.60
C SER A 88 -10.47 0.13 18.81
N TYR A 89 -11.50 -0.71 18.64
CA TYR A 89 -12.37 -1.22 19.73
C TYR A 89 -11.85 -2.49 20.41
N ARG A 90 -10.68 -3.01 20.02
CA ARG A 90 -10.05 -4.21 20.62
C ARG A 90 -8.86 -3.91 21.53
N THR A 91 -8.69 -2.64 21.92
CA THR A 91 -7.72 -2.16 22.91
C THR A 91 -8.47 -1.61 24.11
#